data_AF-A0AAV5YW58-F1
#
_entry.id   AF-A0AAV5YW58-F1
#
_cell.length_a   1.000
_cell.length_b   1.000
_cell.length_c   1.000
_cell.angle_alpha   90.00
_cell.angle_beta   90.00
_cell.angle_gamma   90.00
#
_symmetry.space_group_name_H-M   'P 1'
#
loop_
_entity.id
_entity.type
_entity.pdbx_description
1 polymer ?
#
loop_
_entity_poly.entity_id
_entity_poly.type
_entity_poly.pdbx_seq_one_letter_code
_entity_poly.pdbx_strand_id
1 'polypeptide(L)'
;MSRLDPATLGRRLDDLLGTGERLIRGVPESGMDLEAPTGDGRIRDVAFRLFRLGQCYADGMDTARFSDDWRSETAPDDLRDGASVARYAALVRGRLGGWFEGASAREFARIIGAPGGPRSGHDLLEGVCADAEAQLERLRAGLARIGPV
;
A
#
# COMPACT_ATOMS: atom_id res chain seq x y z
N MET A 1 -24.83 5.00 0.68
CA MET A 1 -23.57 5.71 0.36
C MET A 1 -23.37 5.60 -1.14
N SER A 2 -23.13 6.72 -1.82
CA SER A 2 -22.80 6.72 -3.26
C SER A 2 -21.39 6.17 -3.47
N ARG A 3 -21.21 5.37 -4.52
CA ARG A 3 -19.91 4.85 -4.95
C ARG A 3 -18.99 6.01 -5.33
N LEU A 4 -17.74 6.01 -4.86
CA LEU A 4 -16.77 7.04 -5.25
C LEU A 4 -16.35 6.80 -6.71
N ASP A 5 -15.97 7.86 -7.41
CA ASP A 5 -15.40 7.72 -8.75
C ASP A 5 -13.93 7.24 -8.68
N PRO A 6 -13.40 6.58 -9.74
CA PRO A 6 -12.04 6.07 -9.74
C PRO A 6 -10.94 7.13 -9.52
N ALA A 7 -11.14 8.37 -9.98
CA ALA A 7 -10.14 9.42 -9.77
C ALA A 7 -10.09 9.86 -8.30
N THR A 8 -11.24 9.93 -7.64
CA THR A 8 -11.31 10.18 -6.19
C THR A 8 -10.68 9.04 -5.39
N LEU A 9 -10.92 7.79 -5.78
CA LEU A 9 -10.25 6.64 -5.13
C LEU A 9 -8.74 6.64 -5.37
N GLY A 10 -8.28 6.98 -6.58
CA GLY A 10 -6.86 7.09 -6.90
C GLY A 10 -6.16 8.16 -6.05
N ARG A 11 -6.77 9.34 -5.89
CA ARG A 11 -6.26 10.38 -4.96
C ARG A 11 -6.24 9.90 -3.52
N ARG A 12 -7.31 9.25 -3.06
CA ARG A 12 -7.38 8.69 -1.70
C ARG A 12 -6.24 7.69 -1.46
N LEU A 13 -5.97 6.81 -2.42
CA LEU A 13 -4.86 5.87 -2.31
C LEU A 13 -3.51 6.60 -2.22
N ASP A 14 -3.26 7.60 -3.07
CA ASP A 14 -2.02 8.38 -3.01
C ASP A 14 -1.86 9.12 -1.67
N ASP A 15 -2.93 9.69 -1.12
CA ASP A 15 -2.91 10.37 0.18
C ASP A 15 -2.56 9.42 1.34
N LEU A 16 -3.10 8.20 1.32
CA LEU A 16 -2.81 7.15 2.30
C LEU A 16 -1.35 6.72 2.23
N LEU A 17 -0.86 6.44 1.03
CA LEU A 17 0.54 6.05 0.80
C LEU A 17 1.48 7.21 1.17
N GLY A 18 1.18 8.44 0.76
CA GLY A 18 1.97 9.62 1.10
C GLY A 18 1.99 9.91 2.60
N THR A 19 0.91 9.58 3.31
CA THR A 19 0.89 9.66 4.79
C THR A 19 1.80 8.59 5.40
N GLY A 20 1.71 7.34 4.95
CA GLY A 20 2.60 6.28 5.39
C GLY A 20 4.07 6.64 5.18
N GLU A 21 4.41 7.14 3.99
CA GLU A 21 5.77 7.58 3.62
C GLU A 21 6.31 8.64 4.59
N ARG A 22 5.52 9.68 4.90
CA ARG A 22 5.93 10.75 5.82
C ARG A 22 6.17 10.23 7.23
N LEU A 23 5.30 9.33 7.72
CA LEU A 23 5.39 8.79 9.07
C LEU A 23 6.66 7.97 9.29
N ILE A 24 7.06 7.17 8.30
CA ILE A 24 8.19 6.25 8.46
C ILE A 24 9.54 6.89 8.16
N ARG A 25 9.58 8.02 7.42
CA ARG A 25 10.83 8.56 6.85
C ARG A 25 11.93 8.83 7.88
N GLY A 26 11.57 9.25 9.08
CA GLY A 26 12.50 9.57 10.16
C GLY A 26 12.84 8.39 11.09
N VAL A 27 12.24 7.22 10.89
CA VAL A 27 12.38 6.11 11.84
C VAL A 27 13.73 5.41 11.63
N PRO A 28 14.58 5.31 12.66
CA PRO A 28 15.86 4.61 12.55
C PRO A 28 15.66 3.09 12.45
N GLU A 29 16.68 2.38 11.97
CA GLU A 29 16.68 0.91 11.85
C GLU A 29 16.25 0.20 13.14
N SER A 30 16.75 0.66 14.31
CA SER A 30 16.39 0.08 15.61
C SER A 30 14.90 0.19 15.94
N GLY A 31 14.22 1.24 15.45
CA GLY A 31 12.77 1.39 15.57
C GLY A 31 12.02 0.54 14.56
N MET A 32 12.53 0.44 13.33
CA MET A 32 11.95 -0.37 12.25
C MET A 32 11.98 -1.88 12.53
N ASP A 33 12.95 -2.33 13.34
CA ASP A 33 13.11 -3.73 13.74
C ASP A 33 12.26 -4.15 14.96
N LEU A 34 11.52 -3.23 15.58
CA LEU A 34 10.58 -3.57 16.64
C LEU A 34 9.39 -4.37 16.08
N GLU A 35 8.89 -5.30 16.90
CA GLU A 35 7.68 -6.06 16.60
C GLU A 35 6.44 -5.15 16.59
N ALA A 36 5.59 -5.33 15.58
CA ALA A 36 4.33 -4.64 15.47
C ALA A 36 3.32 -5.16 16.53
N PRO A 37 2.45 -4.30 17.08
CA PRO A 37 1.51 -4.68 18.15
C PRO A 37 0.57 -5.83 17.79
N THR A 38 0.27 -5.98 16.51
CA THR A 38 -0.66 -6.98 15.98
C THR A 38 0.00 -8.34 15.75
N GLY A 39 1.30 -8.48 15.98
CA GLY A 39 2.05 -9.70 15.69
C GLY A 39 2.26 -9.94 14.18
N ASP A 40 2.03 -8.92 13.36
CA ASP A 40 2.17 -8.99 11.90
C ASP A 40 3.66 -8.94 11.44
N GLY A 41 4.63 -9.19 12.33
CA GLY A 41 6.06 -9.03 12.08
C GLY A 41 6.59 -7.66 12.49
N ARG A 42 7.72 -7.25 11.92
CA ARG A 42 8.41 -6.01 12.31
C ARG A 42 7.71 -4.78 11.72
N ILE A 43 7.96 -3.61 12.30
CA ILE A 43 7.44 -2.33 11.78
C ILE A 43 7.83 -2.11 10.31
N ARG A 44 9.04 -2.50 9.91
CA ARG A 44 9.46 -2.49 8.49
C ARG A 44 8.57 -3.33 7.58
N ASP A 45 8.12 -4.49 8.04
CA ASP A 45 7.26 -5.38 7.24
C ASP A 45 5.87 -4.78 7.06
N VAL A 46 5.32 -4.21 8.14
CA VAL A 46 4.03 -3.49 8.10
C VAL A 46 4.11 -2.30 7.15
N ALA A 47 5.16 -1.49 7.25
CA ALA A 47 5.38 -0.34 6.37
C ALA A 47 5.56 -0.77 4.91
N PHE A 48 6.37 -1.79 4.66
CA PHE A 48 6.60 -2.35 3.33
C PHE A 48 5.28 -2.82 2.68
N ARG A 49 4.44 -3.56 3.41
CA ARG A 49 3.19 -4.10 2.90
C ARG A 49 2.18 -3.03 2.50
N LEU A 50 2.14 -1.89 3.20
CA LEU A 50 1.31 -0.75 2.81
C LEU A 50 1.63 -0.30 1.37
N PHE A 51 2.91 -0.15 1.03
CA PHE A 51 3.32 0.26 -0.32
C PHE A 51 3.22 -0.88 -1.32
N ARG A 52 3.57 -2.11 -0.91
CA ARG A 52 3.47 -3.30 -1.75
C ARG A 52 2.04 -3.53 -2.25
N LEU A 53 1.03 -3.31 -1.41
CA LEU A 53 -0.38 -3.34 -1.79
C LEU A 53 -0.69 -2.40 -2.96
N GLY A 54 -0.21 -1.15 -2.91
CA GLY A 54 -0.36 -0.20 -4.00
C GLY A 54 0.29 -0.70 -5.29
N GLN A 55 1.49 -1.24 -5.20
CA GLN A 55 2.17 -1.85 -6.35
C GLN A 55 1.38 -3.05 -6.93
N CYS A 56 0.85 -3.93 -6.07
CA CYS A 56 0.03 -5.07 -6.46
C CYS A 56 -1.23 -4.68 -7.24
N TYR A 57 -1.82 -3.52 -6.94
CA TYR A 57 -2.95 -3.02 -7.72
C TYR A 57 -2.53 -2.78 -9.17
N ALA A 58 -1.46 -1.99 -9.40
CA ALA A 58 -0.96 -1.73 -10.75
C ALA A 58 -0.53 -3.03 -11.46
N ASP A 59 0.21 -3.91 -10.76
CA ASP A 59 0.60 -5.23 -11.29
C ASP A 59 -0.62 -6.06 -11.71
N GLY A 60 -1.66 -6.09 -10.88
CA GLY A 60 -2.86 -6.85 -11.13
C GLY A 60 -3.70 -6.30 -12.28
N MET A 61 -3.69 -4.98 -12.46
CA MET A 61 -4.27 -4.35 -13.65
C MET A 61 -3.49 -4.76 -14.90
N ASP A 62 -2.16 -4.62 -14.90
CA ASP A 62 -1.32 -4.94 -16.05
C ASP A 62 -1.41 -6.42 -16.47
N THR A 63 -1.51 -7.32 -15.49
CA THR A 63 -1.50 -8.79 -15.70
C THR A 63 -2.89 -9.44 -15.71
N ALA A 64 -3.96 -8.65 -15.50
CA ALA A 64 -5.33 -9.13 -15.29
C ALA A 64 -5.51 -10.11 -14.12
N ARG A 65 -4.58 -10.13 -13.15
CA ARG A 65 -4.66 -10.97 -11.96
C ARG A 65 -4.07 -10.27 -10.73
N PHE A 66 -4.92 -9.98 -9.75
CA PHE A 66 -4.51 -9.48 -8.45
C PHE A 66 -4.18 -10.63 -7.50
N SER A 67 -3.07 -10.53 -6.76
CA SER A 67 -2.68 -11.49 -5.73
C SER A 67 -2.87 -10.90 -4.32
N ASP A 68 -3.20 -11.75 -3.34
CA ASP A 68 -3.17 -11.41 -1.91
C ASP A 68 -1.86 -11.76 -1.21
N ASP A 69 -0.86 -12.29 -1.93
CA ASP A 69 0.45 -12.65 -1.38
C ASP A 69 1.13 -11.49 -0.63
N TRP A 70 0.87 -10.24 -1.05
CA TRP A 70 1.36 -9.04 -0.38
C TRP A 70 1.08 -9.02 1.13
N ARG A 71 0.04 -9.70 1.61
CA ARG A 71 -0.31 -9.75 3.03
C ARG A 71 0.73 -10.46 3.88
N SER A 72 1.44 -11.44 3.30
CA SER A 72 2.49 -12.23 3.98
C SER A 72 3.90 -11.85 3.55
N GLU A 73 4.07 -11.02 2.52
CA GLU A 73 5.39 -10.53 2.13
C GLU A 73 6.07 -9.74 3.27
N THR A 74 7.38 -9.93 3.39
CA THR A 74 8.24 -9.21 4.34
C THR A 74 9.12 -8.20 3.62
N ALA A 75 9.57 -7.17 4.32
CA ALA A 75 10.49 -6.20 3.77
C ALA A 75 11.80 -6.89 3.34
N PRO A 76 12.28 -6.65 2.12
CA PRO A 76 13.61 -7.10 1.69
C PRO A 76 14.73 -6.57 2.60
N ASP A 77 15.86 -7.27 2.64
CA ASP A 77 16.97 -6.98 3.56
C ASP A 77 17.63 -5.62 3.35
N ASP A 78 17.40 -4.93 2.23
CA ASP A 78 17.89 -3.57 1.95
C ASP A 78 16.94 -2.47 2.46
N LEU A 79 15.72 -2.81 2.86
CA LEU A 79 14.72 -1.90 3.45
C LEU A 79 14.76 -1.91 4.98
N ARG A 80 15.92 -1.56 5.54
CA ARG A 80 16.20 -1.67 6.99
C ARG A 80 15.70 -0.49 7.82
N ASP A 81 15.81 0.71 7.28
CA ASP A 81 15.46 1.95 7.97
C ASP A 81 14.25 2.65 7.32
N GLY A 82 13.70 3.62 8.03
CA GLY A 82 12.58 4.42 7.55
C GLY A 82 12.89 5.15 6.24
N ALA A 83 14.12 5.64 6.06
CA ALA A 83 14.51 6.35 4.85
C ALA A 83 14.51 5.44 3.60
N SER A 84 14.96 4.20 3.72
CA SER A 84 14.96 3.19 2.65
C SER A 84 13.55 2.79 2.25
N VAL A 85 12.67 2.52 3.23
CA VAL A 85 11.26 2.24 2.97
C VAL A 85 10.57 3.46 2.34
N ALA A 86 10.90 4.69 2.74
CA ALA A 86 10.35 5.90 2.13
C ALA A 86 10.77 6.07 0.66
N ARG A 87 12.01 5.69 0.31
CA ARG A 87 12.46 5.68 -1.09
C ARG A 87 11.66 4.68 -1.91
N TYR A 88 11.44 3.47 -1.38
CA TYR A 88 10.57 2.49 -2.02
C TYR A 88 9.14 3.02 -2.20
N ALA A 89 8.57 3.65 -1.16
CA ALA A 89 7.26 4.28 -1.23
C ALA A 89 7.16 5.32 -2.34
N ALA A 90 8.17 6.19 -2.49
CA ALA A 90 8.21 7.19 -3.55
C ALA A 90 8.23 6.55 -4.96
N LEU A 91 8.94 5.44 -5.15
CA LEU A 91 8.94 4.69 -6.42
C LEU A 91 7.56 4.09 -6.73
N VAL A 92 6.93 3.48 -5.72
CA VAL A 92 5.57 2.93 -5.85
C VAL A 92 4.56 4.03 -6.20
N ARG A 93 4.61 5.17 -5.50
CA ARG A 93 3.71 6.31 -5.76
C ARG A 93 3.94 6.90 -7.15
N GLY A 94 5.19 7.01 -7.60
CA GLY A 94 5.51 7.43 -8.96
C GLY A 94 4.93 6.50 -10.02
N ARG A 95 5.07 5.17 -9.83
CA ARG A 95 4.45 4.18 -10.73
C ARG A 95 2.93 4.28 -10.72
N LEU A 96 2.30 4.38 -9.56
CA LEU A 96 0.85 4.51 -9.44
C LEU A 96 0.35 5.78 -10.10
N GLY A 97 1.04 6.91 -9.91
CA GLY A 97 0.75 8.16 -10.58
C GLY A 97 0.72 7.99 -12.10
N GLY A 98 1.78 7.41 -12.67
CA GLY A 98 1.84 7.13 -14.11
C GLY A 98 0.74 6.17 -14.60
N TRP A 99 0.40 5.15 -13.80
CA TRP A 99 -0.70 4.23 -14.12
C TRP A 99 -2.05 4.97 -14.16
N PHE A 100 -2.35 5.79 -13.15
CA PHE A 100 -3.60 6.55 -13.08
C PHE A 100 -3.70 7.62 -14.18
N GLU A 101 -2.61 8.30 -14.51
CA GLU A 101 -2.56 9.28 -15.60
C GLU A 101 -2.85 8.64 -16.97
N GLY A 102 -2.38 7.41 -17.19
CA GLY A 102 -2.62 6.66 -18.43
C GLY A 102 -3.96 5.90 -18.46
N ALA A 103 -4.63 5.72 -17.33
CA ALA A 103 -5.83 4.89 -17.23
C ALA A 103 -7.07 5.59 -17.79
N SER A 104 -7.75 4.90 -18.71
CA SER A 104 -9.08 5.32 -19.18
C SER A 104 -10.20 4.67 -18.36
N ALA A 105 -11.43 5.15 -18.51
CA ALA A 105 -12.61 4.54 -17.89
C ALA A 105 -12.75 3.03 -18.20
N ARG A 106 -12.24 2.58 -19.36
CA ARG A 106 -12.24 1.17 -19.77
C ARG A 106 -11.35 0.31 -18.88
N GLU A 107 -10.22 0.84 -18.41
CA GLU A 107 -9.32 0.09 -17.52
C GLU A 107 -10.02 -0.26 -16.21
N PHE A 108 -10.73 0.70 -15.62
CA PHE A 108 -11.49 0.50 -14.38
C PHE A 108 -12.69 -0.45 -14.54
N ALA A 109 -13.23 -0.59 -15.75
CA ALA A 109 -14.32 -1.52 -16.07
C ALA A 109 -13.81 -2.94 -16.38
N ARG A 110 -12.51 -3.14 -16.61
CA ARG A 110 -11.94 -4.46 -16.91
C ARG A 110 -12.13 -5.39 -15.71
N ILE A 111 -12.47 -6.65 -15.98
CA ILE A 111 -12.56 -7.70 -14.97
C ILE A 111 -11.18 -8.29 -14.74
N ILE A 112 -10.76 -8.29 -13.47
CA ILE A 112 -9.48 -8.77 -12.97
C ILE A 112 -9.74 -10.00 -12.13
N GLY A 113 -8.96 -11.07 -12.32
CA GLY A 113 -9.01 -12.22 -11.42
C GLY A 113 -8.48 -11.82 -10.04
N ALA A 114 -9.22 -12.11 -8.97
CA ALA A 114 -8.82 -11.77 -7.61
C ALA A 114 -9.20 -12.88 -6.61
N PRO A 115 -8.56 -12.93 -5.43
CA PRO A 115 -9.00 -13.77 -4.33
C PRO A 115 -10.46 -13.48 -3.98
N GLY A 116 -11.26 -14.53 -3.82
CA GLY A 116 -12.71 -14.41 -3.59
C GLY A 116 -13.54 -14.18 -4.87
N GLY A 117 -12.93 -14.13 -6.05
CA GLY A 117 -13.60 -14.11 -7.34
C GLY A 117 -13.23 -12.91 -8.22
N PRO A 118 -13.60 -12.92 -9.51
CA PRO A 118 -13.32 -11.81 -10.43
C PRO A 118 -14.01 -10.52 -10.00
N ARG A 119 -13.31 -9.39 -10.15
CA ARG A 119 -13.79 -8.04 -9.77
C ARG A 119 -13.45 -7.03 -10.85
N SER A 120 -14.23 -5.95 -10.96
CA SER A 120 -13.80 -4.84 -11.82
C SER A 120 -12.56 -4.15 -11.25
N GLY A 121 -11.75 -3.50 -12.08
CA GLY A 121 -10.63 -2.67 -11.62
C GLY A 121 -11.08 -1.60 -10.61
N HIS A 122 -12.28 -1.04 -10.80
CA HIS A 122 -12.88 -0.12 -9.83
C HIS A 122 -13.19 -0.81 -8.49
N ASP A 123 -13.86 -1.97 -8.48
CA ASP A 123 -14.14 -2.69 -7.23
C ASP A 123 -12.84 -3.06 -6.51
N LEU A 124 -11.83 -3.47 -7.28
CA LEU A 124 -10.52 -3.79 -6.76
C LEU A 124 -9.88 -2.56 -6.10
N LEU A 125 -9.93 -1.39 -6.75
CA LEU A 125 -9.41 -0.14 -6.21
C LEU A 125 -10.10 0.27 -4.90
N GLU A 126 -11.42 0.09 -4.80
CA GLU A 126 -12.15 0.31 -3.54
C GLU A 126 -11.63 -0.60 -2.42
N GLY A 127 -11.42 -1.88 -2.72
CA GLY A 127 -10.84 -2.84 -1.77
C GLY A 127 -9.41 -2.46 -1.36
N VAL A 128 -8.58 -2.04 -2.31
CA VAL A 128 -7.21 -1.60 -2.07
C VAL A 128 -7.16 -0.36 -1.18
N CYS A 129 -8.05 0.62 -1.37
CA CYS A 129 -8.15 1.76 -0.47
C CYS A 129 -8.52 1.35 0.96
N ALA A 130 -9.47 0.43 1.13
CA ALA A 130 -9.84 -0.07 2.45
C ALA A 130 -8.71 -0.87 3.12
N ASP A 131 -8.01 -1.73 2.37
CA ASP A 131 -6.84 -2.46 2.86
C ASP A 131 -5.71 -1.49 3.23
N ALA A 132 -5.46 -0.45 2.43
CA ALA A 132 -4.43 0.57 2.69
C ALA A 132 -4.72 1.38 3.96
N GLU A 133 -5.98 1.74 4.21
CA GLU A 133 -6.40 2.36 5.47
C GLU A 133 -6.11 1.46 6.67
N ALA A 134 -6.51 0.19 6.58
CA ALA A 134 -6.27 -0.76 7.65
C ALA A 134 -4.76 -0.99 7.89
N GLN A 135 -3.94 -1.00 6.83
CA GLN A 135 -2.47 -1.10 6.96
C GLN A 135 -1.86 0.18 7.55
N LEU A 136 -2.35 1.36 7.18
CA LEU A 136 -1.88 2.62 7.74
C LEU A 136 -2.17 2.72 9.25
N GLU A 137 -3.34 2.25 9.70
CA GLU A 137 -3.65 2.20 11.13
C GLU A 137 -2.75 1.23 11.89
N ARG A 138 -2.46 0.05 11.32
CA ARG A 138 -1.46 -0.87 11.89
C ARG A 138 -0.08 -0.22 12.01
N LEU A 139 0.33 0.50 10.97
CA LEU A 139 1.60 1.23 10.97
C LEU A 139 1.63 2.29 12.08
N ARG A 140 0.58 3.11 12.21
CA ARG A 140 0.45 4.11 13.29
C ARG A 140 0.55 3.47 14.67
N ALA A 141 -0.14 2.34 14.87
CA ALA A 141 -0.08 1.59 16.13
C ALA A 141 1.33 1.06 16.41
N GLY A 142 2.06 0.61 15.38
CA GLY A 142 3.47 0.22 15.48
C GLY A 142 4.36 1.38 15.90
N LEU A 143 4.28 2.51 15.20
CA LEU A 143 5.10 3.69 15.46
C LEU A 143 4.86 4.28 16.85
N ALA A 144 3.64 4.19 17.39
CA ALA A 144 3.35 4.63 18.74
C ALA A 144 4.18 3.91 19.83
N ARG A 145 4.74 2.71 19.54
CA ARG A 145 5.62 1.97 20.46
C ARG A 145 7.07 2.48 20.48
N ILE A 146 7.50 3.19 19.44
CA ILE A 146 8.86 3.73 19.34
C ILE A 146 9.03 4.92 20.30
N GLY A 147 7.93 5.61 20.63
CA GLY A 147 7.95 6.92 21.30
C GLY A 147 7.98 8.06 20.29
N PRO A 148 8.05 9.33 20.72
CA PRO A 148 8.19 10.45 19.79
C PRO A 148 9.49 10.30 18.99
N VAL A 149 9.34 10.24 17.67
CA VAL A 149 10.43 10.21 16.67
C VAL A 149 10.78 11.64 16.29
#